data_AF-A0A0S8A476-F1
#
_entry.id   AF-A0A0S8A476-F1
#
_cell.length_a   1.000
_cell.length_b   1.000
_cell.length_c   1.000
_cell.angle_alpha   90.00
_cell.angle_beta   90.00
_cell.angle_gamma   90.00
#
_symmetry.space_group_name_H-M   'P 1'
#
loop_
_entity.id
_entity.type
_entity.pdbx_description
1 polymer ?
#
loop_
_entity_poly.entity_id
_entity_poly.type
_entity_poly.pdbx_seq_one_letter_code
_entity_poly.pdbx_strand_id
1 'polypeptide(L)'
;MMKYILPLFLVLIANAAMADSLAKDKKTLENLEMELEQKQEALDKQKEAVKALEKKLECNYNLLQSYNQCEEKHEKNSEEYLKCMEKAKTSNAGCMDNA
;
A
#
# COMPACT_ATOMS: atom_id res chain seq x y z
N MET A 1 -12.03 -68.68 -8.50
CA MET A 1 -12.40 -67.27 -8.81
C MET A 1 -11.67 -66.30 -7.86
N MET A 2 -10.33 -66.23 -7.89
CA MET A 2 -9.55 -65.43 -6.91
C MET A 2 -8.38 -64.65 -7.53
N LYS A 3 -8.37 -64.45 -8.86
CA LYS A 3 -7.28 -63.73 -9.56
C LYS A 3 -7.56 -62.24 -9.87
N TYR A 4 -8.77 -61.74 -9.58
CA TYR A 4 -9.18 -60.37 -9.92
C TYR A 4 -9.41 -59.44 -8.72
N ILE A 5 -9.28 -59.94 -7.48
CA ILE A 5 -9.53 -59.15 -6.27
C ILE A 5 -8.34 -58.22 -5.95
N LEU A 6 -7.11 -58.67 -6.19
CA LEU A 6 -5.89 -57.89 -5.94
C LEU A 6 -5.73 -56.64 -6.84
N PRO A 7 -6.00 -56.67 -8.16
CA PRO A 7 -5.90 -55.48 -8.99
C PRO A 7 -7.01 -54.45 -8.73
N LEU A 8 -8.19 -54.87 -8.25
CA LEU A 8 -9.32 -53.97 -7.98
C LEU A 8 -9.05 -53.06 -6.77
N PHE A 9 -8.44 -53.61 -5.71
CA PHE A 9 -8.07 -52.85 -4.52
C PHE A 9 -6.99 -51.81 -4.80
N LEU A 10 -6.00 -52.12 -5.65
CA LEU A 10 -4.96 -51.17 -6.04
C LEU A 10 -5.52 -49.98 -6.84
N VAL A 11 -6.49 -50.21 -7.73
CA VAL A 11 -7.16 -49.14 -8.50
C VAL A 11 -8.00 -48.23 -7.59
N LEU A 12 -8.70 -48.79 -6.61
CA LEU A 12 -9.47 -48.01 -5.63
C LEU A 12 -8.57 -47.12 -4.75
N ILE A 13 -7.43 -47.64 -4.28
CA ILE A 13 -6.47 -46.87 -3.47
C ILE A 13 -5.83 -45.74 -4.30
N ALA A 14 -5.48 -46.00 -5.57
CA ALA A 14 -4.96 -44.98 -6.47
C ALA A 14 -5.99 -43.85 -6.71
N ASN A 15 -7.25 -44.19 -6.94
CA ASN A 15 -8.32 -43.20 -7.11
C ASN A 15 -8.58 -42.37 -5.85
N ALA A 16 -8.52 -42.98 -4.67
CA ALA A 16 -8.67 -42.27 -3.40
C ALA A 16 -7.50 -41.29 -3.15
N ALA A 17 -6.25 -41.72 -3.39
CA ALA A 17 -5.07 -40.87 -3.26
C ALA A 17 -5.08 -39.69 -4.26
N MET A 18 -5.56 -39.90 -5.50
CA MET A 18 -5.73 -38.83 -6.48
C MET A 18 -6.84 -37.84 -6.08
N ALA A 19 -7.96 -38.32 -5.53
CA ALA A 19 -9.03 -37.45 -5.06
C ALA A 19 -8.59 -36.58 -3.87
N ASP A 20 -7.78 -37.13 -2.96
CA ASP A 20 -7.26 -36.40 -1.80
C ASP A 20 -6.21 -35.36 -2.21
N SER A 21 -5.37 -35.68 -3.21
CA SER A 21 -4.44 -34.73 -3.83
C SER A 21 -5.20 -33.56 -4.48
N LEU A 22 -6.24 -33.86 -5.28
CA LEU A 22 -7.03 -32.83 -5.96
C LEU A 22 -7.77 -31.91 -4.97
N ALA A 23 -8.29 -32.47 -3.87
CA ALA A 23 -8.93 -31.69 -2.82
C ALA A 23 -7.93 -30.76 -2.11
N LYS A 24 -6.70 -31.25 -1.85
CA LYS A 24 -5.62 -30.46 -1.28
C LYS A 24 -5.16 -29.34 -2.20
N ASP A 25 -5.03 -29.61 -3.49
CA ASP A 25 -4.64 -28.62 -4.50
C ASP A 25 -5.72 -27.54 -4.63
N LYS A 26 -7.00 -27.93 -4.66
CA LYS A 26 -8.12 -26.98 -4.65
C LYS A 26 -8.09 -26.06 -3.43
N LYS A 27 -7.91 -26.62 -2.23
CA LYS A 27 -7.82 -25.83 -0.99
C LYS A 27 -6.62 -24.89 -0.99
N THR A 28 -5.50 -25.33 -1.58
CA THR A 28 -4.30 -24.51 -1.72
C THR A 28 -4.56 -23.34 -2.66
N LEU A 29 -5.25 -23.57 -3.77
CA LEU A 29 -5.65 -22.53 -4.72
C LEU A 29 -6.57 -21.49 -4.05
N GLU A 30 -7.61 -21.93 -3.36
CA GLU A 30 -8.54 -21.05 -2.63
C GLU A 30 -7.81 -20.19 -1.59
N ASN A 31 -6.86 -20.77 -0.86
CA ASN A 31 -6.02 -20.03 0.08
C ASN A 31 -5.13 -18.99 -0.61
N LEU A 32 -4.50 -19.34 -1.74
CA LEU A 32 -3.67 -18.43 -2.52
C LEU A 32 -4.49 -17.27 -3.10
N GLU A 33 -5.71 -17.53 -3.57
CA GLU A 33 -6.63 -16.49 -4.04
C GLU A 33 -6.98 -15.51 -2.91
N MET A 34 -7.35 -16.01 -1.73
CA MET A 34 -7.60 -15.15 -0.57
C MET A 34 -6.35 -14.35 -0.15
N GLU A 35 -5.17 -14.97 -0.14
CA GLU A 35 -3.93 -14.27 0.18
C GLU A 35 -3.61 -13.17 -0.85
N LEU A 36 -3.88 -13.41 -2.14
CA LEU A 36 -3.70 -12.42 -3.20
C LEU A 36 -4.66 -11.24 -3.02
N GLU A 37 -5.93 -11.50 -2.73
CA GLU A 37 -6.92 -10.45 -2.44
C GLU A 37 -6.49 -9.59 -1.25
N GLN A 38 -6.09 -10.22 -0.14
CA GLN A 38 -5.61 -9.50 1.04
C GLN A 38 -4.36 -8.66 0.76
N LYS A 39 -3.42 -9.19 -0.02
CA LYS A 39 -2.22 -8.44 -0.42
C LYS A 39 -2.56 -7.29 -1.35
N GLN A 40 -3.52 -7.47 -2.25
CA GLN A 40 -3.98 -6.42 -3.15
C GLN A 40 -4.61 -5.27 -2.35
N GLU A 41 -5.50 -5.57 -1.39
CA GLU A 41 -6.06 -4.56 -0.49
C GLU A 41 -4.98 -3.82 0.32
N ALA A 42 -3.99 -4.56 0.82
CA ALA A 42 -2.88 -3.96 1.57
C ALA A 42 -2.04 -3.03 0.67
N LEU A 43 -1.76 -3.42 -0.56
CA LEU A 43 -1.06 -2.60 -1.54
C LEU A 43 -1.83 -1.33 -1.88
N ASP A 44 -3.14 -1.43 -2.06
CA ASP A 44 -3.95 -0.25 -2.38
C ASP A 44 -4.02 0.73 -1.20
N LYS A 45 -4.11 0.22 0.04
CA LYS A 45 -3.95 1.06 1.25
C LYS A 45 -2.58 1.72 1.32
N GLN A 46 -1.50 1.00 0.98
CA GLN A 46 -0.16 1.56 0.96
C GLN A 46 -0.01 2.65 -0.11
N LYS A 47 -0.59 2.46 -1.30
CA LYS A 47 -0.57 3.48 -2.36
C LYS A 47 -1.24 4.77 -1.92
N GLU A 48 -2.39 4.68 -1.26
CA GLU A 48 -3.07 5.87 -0.74
C GLU A 48 -2.26 6.55 0.37
N ALA A 49 -1.60 5.78 1.24
CA ALA A 49 -0.69 6.33 2.24
C ALA A 49 0.52 7.04 1.60
N VAL A 50 1.10 6.47 0.53
CA VAL A 50 2.19 7.10 -0.22
C VAL A 50 1.72 8.41 -0.86
N LYS A 51 0.57 8.44 -1.53
CA LYS A 51 0.01 9.66 -2.11
C LYS A 51 -0.19 10.77 -1.07
N ALA A 52 -0.68 10.43 0.11
CA ALA A 52 -0.82 11.38 1.21
C ALA A 52 0.54 11.94 1.65
N LEU A 53 1.56 11.08 1.77
CA LEU A 53 2.92 11.51 2.10
C LEU A 53 3.54 12.40 1.01
N GLU A 54 3.34 12.07 -0.27
CA GLU A 54 3.79 12.89 -1.40
C GLU A 54 3.17 14.29 -1.34
N LYS A 55 1.85 14.36 -1.07
CA LYS A 55 1.15 15.64 -0.91
C LYS A 55 1.70 16.46 0.27
N LYS A 56 1.97 15.82 1.41
CA LYS A 56 2.61 16.49 2.56
C LYS A 56 4.00 17.01 2.22
N LEU A 57 4.78 16.24 1.47
CA LEU A 57 6.11 16.65 1.04
C LEU A 57 6.04 17.86 0.11
N GLU A 58 5.09 17.87 -0.83
CA GLU A 58 4.84 19.00 -1.71
C GLU A 58 4.45 20.26 -0.92
N CYS A 59 3.51 20.15 0.03
CA CYS A 59 3.14 21.26 0.90
C CYS A 59 4.35 21.80 1.68
N ASN A 60 5.18 20.93 2.25
CA ASN A 60 6.41 21.33 2.96
C ASN A 60 7.39 22.05 2.03
N TYR A 61 7.57 21.54 0.82
CA TYR A 61 8.47 22.12 -0.16
C TYR A 61 8.04 23.53 -0.58
N ASN A 62 6.74 23.73 -0.82
CA ASN A 62 6.18 25.05 -1.15
C ASN A 62 6.33 26.05 0.01
N LEU A 63 6.18 25.60 1.25
CA LEU A 63 6.44 26.44 2.43
C LEU A 63 7.90 26.86 2.50
N LEU A 64 8.82 25.92 2.30
CA LEU A 64 10.26 26.20 2.31
C LEU A 64 10.64 27.21 1.22
N GLN A 65 10.10 27.05 -0.01
CA GLN A 65 10.31 28.03 -1.07
C GLN A 65 9.79 29.43 -0.68
N SER A 66 8.61 29.50 -0.06
CA SER A 66 8.04 30.76 0.40
C SER A 66 8.93 31.42 1.46
N TYR A 67 9.51 30.63 2.36
CA TYR A 67 10.45 31.13 3.36
C TYR A 67 11.74 31.65 2.74
N ASN A 68 12.31 30.93 1.77
CA ASN A 68 13.49 31.40 1.05
C ASN A 68 13.21 32.73 0.32
N GLN A 69 12.03 32.89 -0.28
CA GLN A 69 11.62 34.15 -0.90
C GLN A 69 11.48 35.29 0.12
N CYS A 70 10.97 35.00 1.32
CA CYS A 70 10.91 35.98 2.41
C CYS A 70 12.31 36.42 2.85
N GLU A 71 13.24 35.48 2.97
CA GLU A 71 14.64 35.75 3.30
C GLU A 71 15.30 36.61 2.22
N GLU A 72 15.22 36.22 0.95
CA GLU A 72 15.79 36.98 -0.17
C GLU A 72 15.25 38.42 -0.27
N LYS A 73 13.96 38.61 0.02
CA LYS A 73 13.29 39.90 -0.15
C LYS A 73 13.44 40.82 1.05
N HIS A 74 13.52 40.26 2.26
CA HIS A 74 13.46 41.01 3.51
C HIS A 74 14.63 40.72 4.47
N GLU A 75 15.74 40.17 3.97
CA GLU A 75 16.95 39.79 4.74
C GLU A 75 17.39 40.84 5.78
N LYS A 76 17.29 42.13 5.41
CA LYS A 76 17.75 43.27 6.24
C LYS A 76 16.62 43.97 7.00
N ASN A 77 15.38 43.54 6.83
CA ASN A 77 14.21 44.09 7.50
C ASN A 77 13.48 42.99 8.27
N SER A 78 13.87 42.81 9.54
CA SER A 78 13.34 41.76 10.40
C SER A 78 11.82 41.81 10.56
N GLU A 79 11.21 43.01 10.56
CA GLU A 79 9.76 43.14 10.72
C GLU A 79 9.01 42.65 9.47
N GLU A 80 9.48 43.04 8.28
CA GLU A 80 8.88 42.57 7.03
C GLU A 80 9.14 41.09 6.78
N TYR A 81 10.31 40.59 7.16
CA TYR A 81 10.64 39.17 7.11
C TYR A 81 9.65 38.36 7.95
N LEU A 82 9.42 38.74 9.22
CA LEU A 82 8.47 38.05 10.09
C LEU A 82 7.04 38.07 9.53
N LYS A 83 6.58 39.22 9.03
CA LYS A 83 5.27 39.34 8.37
C LYS A 83 5.14 38.44 7.14
N CYS A 84 6.21 38.34 6.35
CA CYS A 84 6.25 37.48 5.17
C CYS A 84 6.18 36.00 5.57
N MET A 85 6.98 35.57 6.54
CA MET A 85 7.01 34.20 7.06
C MET A 85 5.65 33.79 7.64
N GLU A 86 5.01 34.68 8.41
CA GLU A 86 3.69 34.43 8.99
C GLU A 86 2.61 34.27 7.90
N LYS A 87 2.68 35.09 6.84
CA LYS A 87 1.80 34.95 5.68
C LYS A 87 2.05 33.63 4.94
N ALA A 88 3.30 33.28 4.68
CA ALA A 88 3.67 32.01 4.04
C ALA A 88 3.14 30.80 4.82
N LYS A 89 3.33 30.80 6.15
CA LYS A 89 2.79 29.77 7.05
C LYS A 89 1.26 29.68 6.96
N THR A 90 0.57 30.81 7.04
CA THR A 90 -0.90 30.86 7.02
C THR A 90 -1.47 30.41 5.68
N SER A 91 -0.86 30.86 4.57
CA SER A 91 -1.25 30.45 3.22
C SER A 91 -1.01 28.95 2.98
N ASN A 92 0.00 28.36 3.61
CA ASN A 92 0.31 26.94 3.46
C ASN A 92 -0.39 26.03 4.49
N ALA A 93 -1.01 26.59 5.54
CA ALA A 93 -1.73 25.83 6.56
C ALA A 93 -2.83 24.95 5.95
N GLY A 94 -3.61 25.51 5.01
CA GLY A 94 -4.64 24.76 4.30
C GLY A 94 -4.13 23.62 3.42
N CYS A 95 -2.85 23.66 3.01
CA CYS A 95 -2.22 22.55 2.30
C CYS A 95 -1.94 21.39 3.26
N MET A 96 -1.35 21.70 4.42
CA MET A 96 -0.98 20.71 5.45
C MET A 96 -2.19 20.01 6.08
N ASP A 97 -3.29 20.75 6.31
CA ASP A 97 -4.49 20.23 6.95
C ASP A 97 -5.28 19.26 6.04
N ASN A 98 -5.08 19.36 4.72
CA ASN A 98 -5.75 18.54 3.71
C ASN A 98 -4.81 17.53 3.04
N ALA A 99 -3.58 17.37 3.55
CA ALA A 99 -2.55 16.48 3.01
C ALA A 99 -2.44 15.15 3.77
#